data_AF-A0A645JKQ9-F1
#
_entry.id   AF-A0A645JKQ9-F1
#
_cell.length_a   1.000
_cell.length_b   1.000
_cell.length_c   1.000
_cell.angle_alpha   90.00
_cell.angle_beta   90.00
_cell.angle_gamma   90.00
#
_symmetry.space_group_name_H-M   'P 1'
#
loop_
_entity.id
_entity.type
_entity.pdbx_description
1 polymer ?
#
loop_
_entity_poly.entity_id
_entity_poly.type
_entity_poly.pdbx_seq_one_letter_code
_entity_poly.pdbx_strand_id
1 'polypeptide(L)' 'MHISMANRIAKLARKYKSDGDVLMTGGGANNDALRKALEDELMCDIYKANYPQFNGAIGAALIGMQNAEKKQEKQRP' A
#
# COMPACT_ATOMS: atom_id res chain seq x y z
N MET A 1 12.26 -11.44 15.97
CA MET A 1 11.69 -11.86 14.66
C MET A 1 11.08 -10.70 13.84
N HIS A 2 11.26 -9.42 14.20
CA HIS A 2 10.67 -8.28 13.47
C HIS A 2 11.66 -7.50 12.57
N ILE A 3 12.93 -7.41 12.97
CA ILE A 3 13.94 -6.59 12.28
C ILE A 3 14.28 -7.11 10.88
N SER A 4 14.39 -8.43 10.68
CA SER A 4 14.77 -9.00 9.38
C SER A 4 13.73 -8.72 8.27
N MET A 5 12.43 -8.72 8.62
CA MET A 5 11.36 -8.35 7.70
C MET A 5 11.35 -6.84 7.41
N ALA A 6 11.49 -6.01 8.45
CA ALA A 6 11.59 -4.56 8.29
C ALA A 6 12.76 -4.17 7.37
N ASN A 7 13.95 -4.73 7.60
CA ASN A 7 15.15 -4.45 6.79
C ASN A 7 14.96 -4.84 5.31
N ARG A 8 14.33 -6.00 5.06
CA ARG A 8 14.05 -6.45 3.68
C ARG A 8 13.07 -5.51 2.99
N ILE A 9 11.98 -5.15 3.66
CA ILE A 9 10.96 -4.24 3.12
C ILE A 9 11.56 -2.86 2.88
N ALA A 10 12.31 -2.31 3.84
CA ALA A 10 12.94 -1.00 3.71
C ALA A 10 13.97 -0.95 2.59
N LYS A 11 14.78 -2.00 2.40
CA LYS A 11 15.71 -2.08 1.26
C LYS A 11 14.98 -2.00 -0.08
N LEU A 12 13.81 -2.63 -0.19
CA LEU A 12 12.97 -2.53 -1.39
C LEU A 12 12.35 -1.13 -1.53
N ALA A 13 11.82 -0.58 -0.44
CA ALA A 13 11.19 0.73 -0.42
C ALA A 13 12.17 1.86 -0.77
N ARG A 14 13.42 1.82 -0.28
CA ARG A 14 14.47 2.82 -0.60
C ARG A 14 14.72 2.99 -2.09
N LYS A 15 14.56 1.94 -2.90
CA LYS A 15 14.72 2.01 -4.36
C LYS A 15 13.66 2.90 -5.02
N TYR A 16 12.49 3.02 -4.40
CA TYR A 16 11.33 3.74 -4.91
C TYR A 16 10.95 4.94 -4.05
N LYS A 17 11.70 5.20 -2.97
CA LYS A 17 11.48 6.35 -2.09
C LYS A 17 11.81 7.62 -2.87
N SER A 18 10.77 8.42 -3.13
CA SER A 18 10.86 9.80 -3.57
C SER A 18 10.64 10.74 -2.38
N ASP A 19 10.65 12.06 -2.60
CA ASP A 19 10.37 13.08 -1.57
C ASP A 19 8.89 13.13 -1.11
N GLY A 20 8.09 12.10 -1.43
CA GLY A 20 6.67 12.03 -1.09
C GLY A 20 6.39 11.28 0.21
N ASP A 21 5.16 11.45 0.70
CA ASP A 21 4.64 10.72 1.86
C ASP A 21 4.60 9.21 1.63
N VAL A 22 4.92 8.43 2.67
CA VAL A 22 4.88 6.95 2.62
C VAL A 22 3.64 6.45 3.35
N LEU A 23 2.78 5.70 2.65
CA LEU A 23 1.58 5.09 3.21
C LEU A 23 1.71 3.56 3.25
N MET A 24 1.40 2.95 4.38
CA MET A 24 1.34 1.50 4.55
C MET A 24 -0.12 0.99 4.46
N THR A 25 -0.31 -0.09 3.69
CA THR A 25 -1.60 -0.79 3.52
C THR A 25 -1.44 -2.31 3.66
N GLY A 26 -2.53 -3.07 3.58
CA GLY A 26 -2.56 -4.52 3.77
C GLY A 26 -2.52 -4.95 5.24
N GLY A 27 -2.47 -6.26 5.47
CA GLY A 27 -2.49 -6.81 6.84
C GLY A 27 -1.28 -6.39 7.70
N GLY A 28 -0.12 -6.21 7.08
CA GLY A 28 1.10 -5.77 7.78
C GLY A 28 0.98 -4.37 8.41
N ALA A 29 0.12 -3.50 7.86
CA ALA A 29 -0.09 -2.15 8.38
C ALA A 29 -0.82 -2.13 9.74
N ASN A 30 -1.44 -3.24 10.15
CA ASN A 30 -2.02 -3.38 11.48
C ASN A 30 -0.99 -3.73 12.56
N ASN A 31 0.26 -4.00 12.17
CA ASN A 31 1.36 -4.22 13.11
C ASN A 31 2.12 -2.90 13.32
N ASP A 32 1.77 -2.17 14.39
CA ASP A 32 2.40 -0.89 14.69
C ASP A 32 3.90 -1.01 15.03
N ALA A 33 4.35 -2.16 15.54
CA ALA A 33 5.77 -2.40 15.79
C ALA A 33 6.56 -2.55 14.48
N LEU A 34 5.98 -3.21 13.47
CA LEU A 34 6.56 -3.28 12.13
C LEU A 34 6.59 -1.90 11.47
N ARG A 35 5.51 -1.11 11.59
CA ARG A 35 5.45 0.26 11.07
C ARG A 35 6.57 1.12 11.66
N LYS A 36 6.71 1.15 13.00
CA LYS A 36 7.80 1.88 13.68
C LYS A 36 9.19 1.43 13.25
N ALA A 37 9.42 0.12 13.17
CA ALA A 37 10.70 -0.41 12.70
C ALA A 37 11.01 0.00 11.25
N LEU A 38 9.99 0.17 10.40
CA LEU A 38 10.16 0.69 9.05
C LEU A 38 10.41 2.19 9.03
N GLU A 39 9.77 2.97 9.91
CA GLU A 39 10.03 4.41 10.07
C GLU A 39 11.49 4.65 10.45
N ASP A 40 12.00 3.91 11.44
CA ASP A 40 13.40 3.99 11.88
C ASP A 40 14.37 3.65 10.75
N GLU A 41 14.11 2.55 10.02
CA GLU A 41 14.99 2.05 8.97
C GLU A 41 14.93 2.90 7.68
N LEU A 42 13.81 3.58 7.41
CA LEU A 42 13.62 4.46 6.25
C LEU A 42 13.90 5.94 6.56
N MET A 43 14.06 6.30 7.84
CA MET A 43 14.20 7.67 8.32
C MET A 43 13.11 8.59 7.72
N CYS A 44 11.85 8.15 7.80
CA CYS A 44 10.69 8.95 7.41
C CYS A 44 9.43 8.45 8.11
N ASP A 45 8.44 9.32 8.21
CA ASP A 45 7.12 8.95 8.72
C ASP A 45 6.41 8.00 7.76
N ILE A 46 5.73 7.00 8.33
CA ILE A 46 4.92 6.05 7.58
C ILE A 46 3.49 6.15 8.09
N TYR A 47 2.64 6.71 7.25
CA TYR A 47 1.21 6.83 7.49
C TYR A 47 0.54 5.46 7.37
N LYS A 48 -0.56 5.29 8.10
CA LYS A 48 -1.40 4.09 8.06
C LYS A 48 -2.75 4.42 7.46
N ALA A 49 -3.21 3.64 6.47
CA ALA A 49 -4.56 3.79 5.95
C ALA A 49 -5.61 3.43 7.02
N ASN A 50 -6.80 4.05 6.98
CA ASN A 50 -7.86 3.83 7.97
C ASN A 50 -8.36 2.37 8.02
N TYR A 51 -8.40 1.69 6.88
CA TYR A 51 -8.84 0.29 6.76
C TYR A 51 -7.87 -0.52 5.89
N PRO A 52 -6.61 -0.67 6.34
CA PRO A 52 -5.50 -1.03 5.46
C PRO A 52 -5.68 -2.41 4.82
N GLN A 53 -6.31 -3.35 5.52
CA GLN A 53 -6.56 -4.70 5.02
C GLN A 53 -7.51 -4.76 3.80
N PHE A 54 -8.35 -3.73 3.59
CA PHE A 54 -9.36 -3.75 2.52
C PHE A 54 -8.90 -3.07 1.24
N ASN A 55 -7.82 -2.30 1.26
CA ASN A 55 -7.34 -1.52 0.10
C ASN A 55 -7.20 -2.36 -1.18
N GLY A 56 -6.68 -3.60 -1.07
CA GLY A 56 -6.54 -4.49 -2.22
C GLY A 56 -7.87 -4.90 -2.85
N ALA A 57 -8.86 -5.26 -2.03
CA ALA A 57 -10.19 -5.64 -2.50
C ALA A 57 -10.94 -4.44 -3.11
N ILE A 58 -10.84 -3.27 -2.47
CA ILE A 58 -11.43 -2.02 -2.97
C ILE A 58 -10.81 -1.66 -4.33
N GLY A 59 -9.48 -1.74 -4.47
CA GLY A 59 -8.80 -1.49 -5.74
C GLY A 59 -9.27 -2.44 -6.84
N ALA A 60 -9.41 -3.73 -6.54
CA ALA A 60 -9.91 -4.72 -7.49
C ALA A 60 -11.36 -4.40 -7.93
N ALA A 61 -12.23 -4.01 -7.00
CA ALA A 61 -13.62 -3.64 -7.29
C ALA A 61 -13.69 -2.40 -8.20
N LEU A 62 -12.90 -1.35 -7.92
CA LEU A 62 -12.84 -0.14 -8.73
C LEU A 62 -12.37 -0.43 -10.17
N ILE A 63 -11.33 -1.26 -10.32
CA ILE A 63 -10.83 -1.68 -11.65
C ILE A 63 -11.93 -2.48 -12.38
N GLY A 64 -12.63 -3.38 -11.69
CA GLY A 64 -13.74 -4.14 -12.25
C GLY A 64 -14.87 -3.23 -12.76
N MET A 65 -15.25 -2.23 -11.97
CA MET A 65 -16.26 -1.23 -12.32
C MET A 65 -15.86 -0.42 -13.56
N GLN A 66 -14.64 0.15 -13.58
CA GLN A 66 -14.13 0.90 -14.74
C GLN A 66 -14.10 0.06 -16.01
N ASN A 67 -13.76 -1.23 -15.91
CA ASN A 67 -13.76 -2.14 -17.04
C ASN A 67 -15.17 -2.47 -17.53
N ALA A 68 -16.16 -2.55 -16.63
CA ALA A 68 -17.56 -2.75 -16.99
C ALA A 68 -18.12 -1.50 -17.71
N GLU A 69 -17.85 -0.31 -17.19
CA GLU A 69 -18.25 0.98 -17.79
C GLU A 69 -17.67 1.13 -19.22
N LYS A 70 -16.36 0.89 -19.39
CA LYS A 70 -15.72 0.93 -20.72
C LYS A 70 -16.30 -0.07 -21.72
N LYS A 71 -16.79 -1.23 -21.25
CA LYS A 71 -17.47 -2.20 -22.11
C LYS A 71 -18.87 -1.72 -22.51
N GLN A 72 -19.61 -1.11 -21.58
CA GLN A 72 -20.94 -0.55 -21.86
C GLN A 72 -20.87 0.61 -22.86
N GLU A 73 -19.88 1.50 -22.73
CA GLU A 73 -19.68 2.62 -23.66
C GLU A 73 -19.36 2.16 -25.08
N LYS A 74 -18.56 1.09 -25.23
CA LYS A 74 -18.27 0.47 -26.54
C LYS A 74 -19.45 -0.27 -27.16
N GLN A 75 -20.48 -0.59 -26.36
CA GLN A 75 -21.68 -1.30 -26.78
C GLN A 75 -22.87 -0.36 -26.99
N ARG A 76 -22.70 0.96 -26.77
CA ARG A 76 -23.71 1.95 -27.08
C ARG A 76 -23.81 2.13 -28.60
N PRO A 77 -25.03 2.06 -29.19
CA PRO A 77 -25.26 2.24 -30.62
C PRO A 77 -24.95 3.66 -31.08
#